data_AF-A0A2R7S8Y2-F1
#
_entry.id   AF-A0A2R7S8Y2-F1
#
_cell.length_a   1.000
_cell.length_b   1.000
_cell.length_c   1.000
_cell.angle_alpha   90.00
_cell.angle_beta   90.00
_cell.angle_gamma   90.00
#
_symmetry.space_group_name_H-M   'P 1'
#
loop_
_entity.id
_entity.type
_entity.pdbx_description
1 polymer ?
#
loop_
_entity_poly.entity_id
_entity_poly.type
_entity_poly.pdbx_seq_one_letter_code
_entity_poly.pdbx_strand_id
1 'polypeptide(L)'
;MSWDDRQRAMLAEMGLRLPLPGRAAQLPASEGMPEEVALAEPEPIVIAAPPPAVLRVAAPAPAPSTAAPTAVPTAVPTAVPPARFDTLDLPALREAVSACRACGLCEQRRQAVFGGGARQQAQWLVVTDPPDEADDASGAVMSSEAGRLLDRMLG
;
A
#
# COMPACT_ATOMS: atom_id res chain seq x y z
N MET A 1 -6.46 8.10 -21.53
CA MET A 1 -7.18 9.37 -21.25
C MET A 1 -6.16 10.50 -21.26
N SER A 2 -6.32 11.51 -22.11
CA SER A 2 -5.43 12.68 -22.16
C SER A 2 -5.92 13.77 -21.20
N TRP A 3 -5.00 14.40 -20.47
CA TRP A 3 -5.29 15.49 -19.55
C TRP A 3 -5.28 16.83 -20.28
N ASP A 4 -6.30 17.67 -20.05
CA ASP A 4 -6.37 19.00 -20.66
C ASP A 4 -5.33 19.96 -20.05
N ASP A 5 -5.14 21.13 -20.68
CA ASP A 5 -4.14 22.12 -20.23
C ASP A 5 -4.43 22.66 -18.83
N ARG A 6 -5.72 22.80 -18.49
CA ARG A 6 -6.17 23.33 -17.19
C ARG A 6 -5.88 22.36 -16.07
N GLN A 7 -6.18 21.08 -16.28
CA GLN A 7 -5.90 20.00 -15.35
C GLN A 7 -4.39 19.85 -15.12
N ARG A 8 -3.59 19.97 -16.19
CA ARG A 8 -2.12 19.97 -16.08
C ARG A 8 -1.58 21.14 -15.27
N ALA A 9 -2.11 22.34 -15.45
CA ALA A 9 -1.72 23.50 -14.65
C ALA A 9 -2.09 23.31 -13.17
N MET A 10 -3.28 22.80 -12.88
CA MET A 10 -3.73 22.55 -11.51
C MET A 10 -2.84 21.52 -10.78
N LEU A 11 -2.42 20.46 -11.46
CA LEU A 11 -1.52 19.46 -10.89
C LEU A 11 -0.10 20.00 -10.68
N ALA A 12 0.37 20.87 -11.58
CA ALA A 12 1.66 21.52 -11.44
C ALA A 12 1.71 22.43 -10.21
N GLU A 13 0.64 23.17 -9.93
CA GLU A 13 0.50 23.96 -8.68
C GLU A 13 0.51 23.08 -7.43
N MET A 14 -0.04 21.86 -7.53
CA MET A 14 0.03 20.85 -6.45
C MET A 14 1.39 20.14 -6.36
N GLY A 15 2.38 20.51 -7.18
CA GLY A 15 3.72 19.91 -7.20
C GLY A 15 3.81 18.56 -7.93
N LEU A 16 2.74 18.12 -8.58
CA LEU A 16 2.67 16.85 -9.32
C LEU A 16 3.00 17.09 -10.80
N ARG A 17 4.24 16.77 -11.20
CA ARG A 17 4.65 16.86 -12.61
C ARG A 17 4.31 15.57 -13.36
N LEU A 18 3.28 15.63 -14.19
CA LEU A 18 2.94 14.52 -15.10
C LEU A 18 3.96 14.41 -16.25
N PRO A 19 4.35 13.20 -16.67
CA PRO A 19 5.13 13.01 -17.88
C PRO A 19 4.31 13.47 -19.11
N LEU A 20 4.97 14.20 -20.02
CA LEU A 20 4.33 14.67 -21.25
C LEU A 20 3.84 13.47 -22.08
N PRO A 21 2.57 13.46 -22.55
CA PRO A 21 2.13 12.46 -23.51
C PRO A 21 2.92 12.65 -24.80
N GLY A 22 3.72 11.66 -25.18
CA GLY A 22 4.54 11.72 -26.40
C GLY A 22 5.93 11.11 -26.29
N ARG A 23 6.39 10.72 -25.10
CA ARG A 23 7.56 9.85 -24.97
C ARG A 23 7.15 8.43 -24.62
N ALA A 24 6.29 7.85 -25.45
CA ALA A 24 6.32 6.40 -25.60
C ALA A 24 7.72 6.08 -26.11
N ALA A 25 8.52 5.36 -25.34
CA ALA A 25 9.72 4.73 -25.88
C ALA A 25 9.25 3.92 -27.10
N GLN A 26 9.71 4.29 -28.29
CA GLN A 26 9.44 3.49 -29.49
C GLN A 26 10.01 2.09 -29.28
N LEU A 27 9.13 1.16 -28.92
CA LEU A 27 9.36 -0.27 -29.13
C LEU A 27 9.14 -0.53 -30.63
N PRO A 28 10.04 -1.25 -31.31
CA PRO A 28 9.85 -1.56 -32.72
C PRO A 28 8.57 -2.36 -32.91
N ALA A 29 7.72 -1.91 -33.83
CA ALA A 29 6.49 -2.57 -34.22
C ALA A 29 6.82 -3.95 -34.82
N SER A 30 6.41 -5.01 -34.14
CA SER A 30 6.28 -6.32 -34.75
C SER A 30 4.94 -6.38 -35.49
N GLU A 31 5.00 -6.38 -36.81
CA GLU A 31 3.87 -6.67 -37.69
C GLU A 31 3.31 -8.07 -37.42
N GLY A 32 1.99 -8.16 -37.26
CA GLY A 32 1.28 -9.43 -37.11
C GLY A 32 -0.10 -9.25 -36.49
N MET A 33 -1.09 -8.81 -37.27
CA MET A 33 -2.49 -9.02 -36.93
C MET A 33 -2.79 -10.53 -36.89
N PRO A 34 -3.67 -10.95 -35.98
CA PRO A 34 -4.93 -11.47 -36.50
C PRO A 34 -6.16 -10.93 -35.76
N GLU A 35 -7.16 -10.69 -36.59
CA GLU A 35 -8.57 -11.07 -36.43
C GLU A 35 -9.33 -10.60 -35.18
N GLU A 36 -10.17 -9.61 -35.46
CA GLU A 36 -11.24 -9.02 -34.69
C GLU A 36 -12.18 -10.08 -34.07
N VAL A 37 -12.02 -10.31 -32.76
CA VAL A 37 -13.02 -11.03 -31.96
C VAL A 37 -13.94 -9.99 -31.36
N ALA A 38 -15.19 -9.98 -31.82
CA ALA A 38 -16.26 -9.13 -31.33
C ALA A 38 -16.42 -9.25 -29.80
N LEU A 39 -16.20 -8.16 -29.08
CA LEU A 39 -16.58 -8.06 -27.66
C LEU A 39 -18.10 -7.95 -27.58
N ALA A 40 -18.72 -8.93 -26.93
CA ALA A 40 -20.11 -8.85 -26.47
C ALA A 40 -20.28 -7.66 -25.52
N GLU A 41 -21.36 -6.92 -25.68
CA GLU A 41 -21.75 -5.83 -24.77
C GLU A 41 -21.90 -6.38 -23.34
N PRO A 42 -21.30 -5.74 -22.32
CA PRO A 42 -21.46 -6.18 -20.94
C PRO A 42 -22.88 -5.89 -20.46
N GLU A 43 -23.55 -6.93 -19.96
CA GLU A 43 -24.85 -6.79 -19.28
C GLU A 43 -24.71 -5.87 -18.04
N PRO A 44 -25.71 -5.01 -17.78
CA PRO A 44 -25.65 -4.05 -16.69
C PRO A 44 -25.68 -4.77 -15.32
N ILE A 45 -24.65 -4.53 -14.51
CA ILE A 45 -24.61 -4.95 -13.10
C ILE A 45 -25.67 -4.15 -12.34
N VAL A 46 -26.70 -4.83 -11.86
CA VAL A 46 -27.74 -4.25 -11.00
C VAL A 46 -27.16 -4.09 -9.59
N ILE A 47 -26.92 -2.84 -9.17
CA ILE A 47 -26.54 -2.54 -7.79
C ILE A 47 -27.79 -2.68 -6.92
N ALA A 48 -27.79 -3.68 -6.03
CA ALA A 48 -28.85 -3.85 -5.04
C ALA A 48 -28.88 -2.63 -4.09
N ALA A 49 -30.10 -2.10 -3.87
CA ALA A 49 -30.33 -0.97 -2.98
C ALA A 49 -29.84 -1.28 -1.54
N PRO A 50 -29.24 -0.30 -0.84
CA PRO A 50 -28.82 -0.50 0.54
C PRO A 50 -30.02 -0.77 1.45
N PRO A 51 -29.88 -1.61 2.48
CA PRO A 51 -30.93 -1.84 3.46
C PRO A 51 -31.26 -0.54 4.22
N PRO A 52 -32.49 -0.39 4.74
CA PRO A 52 -32.86 0.80 5.51
C PRO A 52 -32.01 0.92 6.77
N ALA A 53 -31.49 2.13 7.01
CA ALA A 53 -30.74 2.45 8.21
C ALA A 53 -31.64 2.32 9.45
N VAL A 54 -31.28 1.40 10.35
CA VAL A 54 -31.87 1.34 11.69
C VAL A 54 -31.27 2.45 12.56
N LEU A 55 -32.11 3.39 13.01
CA LEU A 55 -31.74 4.39 14.00
C LEU A 55 -31.43 3.68 15.33
N ARG A 56 -30.16 3.73 15.75
CA ARG A 56 -29.77 3.32 17.10
C ARG A 56 -30.14 4.42 18.08
N VAL A 57 -31.03 4.12 19.02
CA VAL A 57 -31.26 4.96 20.20
C VAL A 57 -30.02 4.86 21.09
N ALA A 58 -29.38 5.99 21.35
CA ALA A 58 -28.22 6.07 22.23
C ALA A 58 -28.64 5.81 23.69
N ALA A 59 -27.98 4.85 24.33
CA ALA A 59 -28.03 4.70 25.79
C ALA A 59 -27.30 5.89 26.46
N PRO A 60 -27.75 6.37 27.63
CA PRO A 60 -27.12 7.50 28.30
C PRO A 60 -25.69 7.16 28.73
N ALA A 61 -24.77 8.07 28.41
CA ALA A 61 -23.36 7.96 28.77
C ALA A 61 -23.15 8.03 30.30
N PRO A 62 -22.23 7.24 30.87
CA PRO A 62 -21.80 7.44 32.25
C PRO A 62 -21.04 8.77 32.39
N ALA A 63 -21.23 9.43 33.53
CA ALA A 63 -20.63 10.72 33.87
C ALA A 63 -19.09 10.72 33.78
N PRO A 64 -18.45 11.86 33.44
CA PRO A 64 -17.00 11.93 33.32
C PRO A 64 -16.33 11.72 34.67
N SER A 65 -15.51 10.67 34.76
CA SER A 65 -14.59 10.47 35.88
C SER A 65 -13.39 11.38 35.69
N THR A 66 -13.22 12.33 36.62
CA THR A 66 -12.06 13.23 36.71
C THR A 66 -10.86 12.46 37.26
N ALA A 67 -10.32 11.54 36.47
CA ALA A 67 -9.02 10.93 36.76
C ALA A 67 -7.93 11.81 36.15
N ALA A 68 -7.06 12.36 37.01
CA ALA A 68 -5.88 13.10 36.60
C ALA A 68 -5.00 12.21 35.68
N PRO A 69 -4.39 12.76 34.62
CA PRO A 69 -3.51 11.99 33.77
C PRO A 69 -2.25 11.61 34.56
N THR A 70 -2.19 10.35 35.00
CA THR A 70 -0.92 9.73 35.39
C THR A 70 -0.02 9.75 34.17
N ALA A 71 1.07 10.52 34.25
CA ALA A 71 2.10 10.55 33.23
C ALA A 71 2.63 9.13 33.05
N VAL A 72 2.24 8.49 31.94
CA VAL A 72 2.89 7.26 31.48
C VAL A 72 4.33 7.60 31.14
N PRO A 73 5.33 6.93 31.73
CA PRO A 73 6.71 7.16 31.33
C PRO A 73 6.85 6.73 29.86
N THR A 74 7.10 7.69 28.98
CA THR A 74 7.55 7.42 27.61
C THR A 74 8.94 6.82 27.73
N ALA A 75 9.02 5.49 27.86
CA ALA A 75 10.26 4.78 27.77
C ALA A 75 10.80 4.99 26.34
N VAL A 76 11.87 5.77 26.23
CA VAL A 76 12.65 5.86 25.00
C VAL A 76 13.22 4.46 24.77
N PRO A 77 12.90 3.76 23.66
CA PRO A 77 13.42 2.43 23.45
C PRO A 77 14.95 2.51 23.39
N THR A 78 15.61 1.78 24.29
CA THR A 78 17.05 1.56 24.25
C THR A 78 17.42 1.05 22.87
N ALA A 79 18.27 1.79 22.17
CA ALA A 79 18.73 1.41 20.83
C ALA A 79 19.45 0.05 20.92
N VAL A 80 18.75 -1.01 20.49
CA VAL A 80 19.35 -2.32 20.26
C VAL A 80 20.35 -2.14 19.11
N PRO A 81 21.60 -2.64 19.23
CA PRO A 81 22.56 -2.55 18.14
C PRO A 81 21.93 -3.12 16.86
N PRO A 82 22.12 -2.47 15.69
CA PRO A 82 21.48 -2.91 14.46
C PRO A 82 21.91 -4.35 14.19
N ALA A 83 20.92 -5.23 14.01
CA ALA A 83 21.20 -6.56 13.50
C ALA A 83 22.00 -6.40 12.20
N ARG A 84 23.08 -7.17 12.06
CA ARG A 84 23.92 -7.17 10.86
C ARG A 84 23.18 -7.89 9.75
N PHE A 85 22.43 -7.13 8.96
CA PHE A 85 21.67 -7.61 7.80
C PHE A 85 22.52 -7.61 6.52
N ASP A 86 23.68 -6.95 6.54
CA ASP A 86 24.59 -6.71 5.42
C ASP A 86 25.26 -7.97 4.87
N THR A 87 25.35 -9.04 5.68
CA THR A 87 25.97 -10.31 5.27
C THR A 87 24.96 -11.42 4.97
N LEU A 88 23.66 -11.15 5.07
CA LEU A 88 22.61 -12.15 4.90
C LEU A 88 22.20 -12.27 3.43
N ASP A 89 21.95 -13.51 2.99
CA ASP A 89 21.25 -13.74 1.75
C ASP A 89 19.75 -13.44 1.92
N LEU A 90 19.01 -13.36 0.81
CA LEU A 90 17.61 -12.95 0.83
C LEU A 90 16.71 -13.87 1.70
N PRO A 91 16.90 -15.21 1.70
CA PRO A 91 16.20 -16.10 2.63
C PRO A 91 16.53 -15.81 4.10
N ALA A 92 17.81 -15.71 4.48
CA ALA A 92 18.20 -15.44 5.85
C ALA A 92 17.75 -14.04 6.31
N LEU A 93 17.74 -13.06 5.41
CA LEU A 93 17.22 -11.72 5.68
C LEU A 93 15.72 -11.76 6.01
N ARG A 94 14.94 -12.55 5.28
CA ARG A 94 13.50 -12.74 5.57
C ARG A 94 13.26 -13.35 6.95
N GLU A 95 14.06 -14.34 7.32
CA GLU A 95 13.99 -14.96 8.65
C GLU A 95 14.42 -14.01 9.77
N ALA A 96 15.49 -13.25 9.56
CA ALA A 96 15.95 -12.27 10.53
C ALA A 96 14.91 -11.15 10.76
N VAL A 97 14.22 -10.71 9.70
CA VAL A 97 13.14 -9.71 9.80
C VAL A 97 11.91 -10.26 10.53
N SER A 98 11.52 -11.51 10.28
CA SER A 98 10.37 -12.12 10.97
C SER A 98 10.60 -12.25 12.48
N ALA A 99 11.84 -12.53 12.89
CA ALA A 99 12.26 -12.62 14.29
C ALA A 99 12.65 -11.27 14.93
N CYS A 100 12.65 -10.16 14.19
CA CYS A 100 13.21 -8.89 14.67
C CYS A 100 12.44 -8.32 15.87
N ARG A 101 13.17 -7.98 16.96
CA ARG A 101 12.64 -7.35 18.17
C ARG A 101 13.36 -6.05 18.56
N ALA A 102 13.96 -5.37 17.58
CA ALA A 102 14.78 -4.19 17.83
C ALA A 102 13.98 -2.95 18.30
N CYS A 103 12.65 -2.92 18.12
CA CYS A 103 11.78 -1.82 18.53
C CYS A 103 10.38 -2.31 18.94
N GLY A 104 9.61 -1.46 19.64
CA GLY A 104 8.29 -1.82 20.19
C GLY A 104 7.19 -2.14 19.17
N LEU A 105 7.43 -1.92 17.87
CA LEU A 105 6.48 -2.36 16.82
C LEU A 105 6.35 -3.89 16.77
N CYS A 106 7.35 -4.63 17.27
CA CYS A 106 7.29 -6.08 17.36
C CYS A 106 6.22 -6.60 18.33
N GLU A 107 5.74 -5.76 19.25
CA GLU A 107 4.77 -6.13 20.27
C GLU A 107 3.32 -6.06 19.77
N GLN A 108 3.07 -5.18 18.79
CA GLN A 108 1.72 -4.91 18.27
C GLN A 108 1.43 -5.61 16.95
N ARG A 109 2.47 -6.02 16.20
CA ARG A 109 2.31 -6.71 14.92
C ARG A 109 1.78 -8.13 15.12
N ARG A 110 0.99 -8.62 14.17
CA ARG A 110 0.68 -10.04 14.00
C ARG A 110 1.82 -10.78 13.30
N GLN A 111 2.42 -10.15 12.29
CA GLN A 111 3.53 -10.74 11.52
C GLN A 111 4.38 -9.65 10.86
N ALA A 112 5.67 -9.92 10.69
CA ALA A 112 6.50 -9.01 9.94
C ALA A 112 6.15 -9.10 8.45
N VAL A 113 5.80 -7.98 7.86
CA VAL A 113 5.57 -7.87 6.41
C VAL A 113 6.93 -7.69 5.73
N PHE A 114 7.32 -8.67 4.93
CA PHE A 114 8.57 -8.63 4.17
C PHE A 114 8.32 -8.32 2.70
N GLY A 115 9.21 -7.54 2.09
CA GLY A 115 9.20 -7.17 0.67
C GLY A 115 8.83 -8.31 -0.31
N GLY A 116 8.00 -7.97 -1.28
CA GLY A 116 7.67 -8.83 -2.43
C GLY A 116 8.53 -8.54 -3.67
N GLY A 117 8.24 -9.25 -4.76
CA GLY A 117 8.82 -8.97 -6.09
C GLY A 117 9.90 -9.94 -6.58
N ALA A 118 10.57 -9.55 -7.66
CA ALA A 118 11.58 -10.36 -8.34
C ALA A 118 12.83 -10.57 -7.44
N ARG A 119 13.18 -11.83 -7.17
CA ARG A 119 14.22 -12.18 -6.19
C ARG A 119 15.66 -12.16 -6.71
N GLN A 120 15.85 -12.19 -8.02
CA GLN A 120 17.18 -12.43 -8.62
C GLN A 120 17.62 -11.33 -9.59
N GLN A 121 16.67 -10.57 -10.16
CA GLN A 121 16.94 -9.57 -11.21
C GLN A 121 15.97 -8.39 -11.12
N ALA A 122 15.73 -7.88 -9.90
CA ALA A 122 14.96 -6.66 -9.73
C ALA A 122 15.76 -5.49 -10.31
N GLN A 123 15.21 -4.83 -11.32
CA GLN A 123 15.81 -3.60 -11.86
C GLN A 123 15.50 -2.42 -10.95
N TRP A 124 14.33 -2.45 -10.30
CA TRP A 124 13.75 -1.35 -9.55
C TRP A 124 13.37 -1.84 -8.15
N LEU A 125 13.65 -1.03 -7.12
CA LEU A 125 13.22 -1.24 -5.74
C LEU A 125 12.31 -0.07 -5.35
N VAL A 126 11.08 -0.39 -4.94
CA VAL A 126 10.13 0.59 -4.44
C VAL A 126 10.05 0.46 -2.92
N VAL A 127 10.25 1.58 -2.23
CA VAL A 127 10.09 1.68 -0.76
C VAL A 127 8.86 2.53 -0.50
N THR A 128 7.94 1.99 0.29
CA THR A 128 6.65 2.60 0.59
C THR A 128 6.57 2.99 2.06
N ASP A 129 5.41 3.53 2.44
CA ASP A 129 5.02 3.67 3.83
C ASP A 129 5.04 2.33 4.59
N PRO A 130 5.15 2.37 5.93
CA PRO A 130 5.09 1.17 6.77
C PRO A 130 3.79 0.38 6.54
N PRO A 131 3.81 -0.95 6.77
CA PRO A 131 2.66 -1.81 6.54
C PRO A 131 1.46 -1.37 7.39
N ASP A 132 0.28 -1.41 6.79
CA ASP A 132 -0.99 -1.18 7.47
C ASP A 132 -1.54 -2.47 8.12
N GLU A 133 -2.74 -2.38 8.71
CA GLU A 133 -3.37 -3.53 9.38
C GLU A 133 -3.72 -4.66 8.39
N ALA A 134 -4.03 -4.34 7.13
CA ALA A 134 -4.32 -5.34 6.11
C ALA A 134 -3.05 -6.08 5.69
N ASP A 135 -1.93 -5.36 5.59
CA ASP A 135 -0.60 -5.92 5.33
C ASP A 135 -0.10 -6.76 6.49
N ASP A 136 -0.21 -6.27 7.72
CA ASP A 136 0.07 -7.07 8.91
C ASP A 136 -0.86 -8.29 8.98
N ALA A 137 -2.10 -8.18 8.48
CA ALA A 137 -3.00 -9.32 8.47
C ALA A 137 -2.65 -10.39 7.43
N SER A 138 -2.21 -9.99 6.24
CA SER A 138 -1.91 -10.88 5.12
C SER A 138 -0.46 -11.37 5.10
N GLY A 139 0.46 -10.59 5.67
CA GLY A 139 1.91 -10.80 5.61
C GLY A 139 2.49 -10.40 4.25
N ALA A 140 1.66 -9.82 3.39
CA ALA A 140 2.02 -9.33 2.06
C ALA A 140 2.07 -7.81 2.06
N VAL A 141 3.01 -7.27 1.30
CA VAL A 141 3.17 -5.83 1.12
C VAL A 141 2.06 -5.30 0.23
N MET A 142 1.49 -4.13 0.56
CA MET A 142 0.59 -3.38 -0.31
C MET A 142 -0.70 -4.13 -0.68
N SER A 143 -1.36 -4.70 0.33
CA SER A 143 -2.63 -5.41 0.25
C SER A 143 -3.84 -4.48 0.05
N SER A 144 -3.65 -3.17 0.25
CA SER A 144 -4.67 -2.14 0.11
C SER A 144 -4.99 -1.80 -1.36
N GLU A 145 -6.04 -1.02 -1.60
CA GLU A 145 -6.41 -0.55 -2.95
C GLU A 145 -5.30 0.29 -3.59
N ALA A 146 -4.57 1.08 -2.79
CA ALA A 146 -3.41 1.83 -3.25
C ALA A 146 -2.30 0.91 -3.78
N GLY A 147 -2.09 -0.23 -3.13
CA GLY A 147 -1.17 -1.26 -3.58
C GLY A 147 -1.55 -1.89 -4.92
N ARG A 148 -2.83 -2.24 -5.07
CA ARG A 148 -3.37 -2.74 -6.34
C ARG A 148 -3.27 -1.71 -7.47
N LEU A 149 -3.43 -0.43 -7.15
CA LEU A 149 -3.22 0.65 -8.13
C LEU A 149 -1.75 0.72 -8.55
N LEU A 150 -0.82 0.67 -7.60
CA LEU A 150 0.61 0.69 -7.89
C LEU A 150 1.03 -0.50 -8.77
N ASP A 151 0.53 -1.70 -8.45
CA ASP A 151 0.78 -2.92 -9.24
C ASP A 151 0.35 -2.71 -10.70
N ARG A 152 -0.85 -2.19 -10.94
CA ARG A 152 -1.35 -1.86 -12.30
C ARG A 152 -0.54 -0.76 -13.00
N MET A 153 0.09 0.15 -12.25
CA MET A 153 0.94 1.19 -12.83
C MET A 153 2.32 0.66 -13.23
N LEU A 154 2.81 -0.38 -12.54
CA LEU A 154 4.15 -0.94 -12.74
C LEU A 154 4.16 -2.17 -13.66
N GLY A 155 3.02 -2.86 -13.84
CA GLY A 155 2.81 -3.86 -14.89
C GLY A 155 2.62 -5.27 -14.38
#